data_AF-A0A2H0RC09-F1
#
_entry.id   AF-A0A2H0RC09-F1
#
_cell.length_a   1.000
_cell.length_b   1.000
_cell.length_c   1.000
_cell.angle_alpha   90.00
_cell.angle_beta   90.00
_cell.angle_gamma   90.00
#
_symmetry.space_group_name_H-M   'P 1'
#
loop_
_entity.id
_entity.type
_entity.pdbx_description
1 polymer ?
#
loop_
_entity_poly.entity_id
_entity_poly.type
_entity_poly.pdbx_seq_one_letter_code
_entity_poly.pdbx_strand_id
1 'polypeptide(L)'
;MSERMPQFERPKPIVVGSGSEEKKKELQEKILDNFGEKHYDQIPKDKRKILEALEYEKKPYEKLTINKANEITNNLLIEFGLKQFDIPEQNIHIVPGKLFKEVNSSPYKVATTFQDRQLIALNADELINPLNRASTIFHEITHLKNFLSLEAYKDSSKSYRSGLKISATAKKEDQIGFFIAFSGLNEAIVSEIEKRYSPQLLDGNEVLQKELIVQNSKEVQEKKEKIAKERGKNIDEIICSDEDGSCFYPYYEQRRVLNYIVDRLYEDNQEQFKSKDDVMRLFFRAHFDGKLLIIAKFIEKSFGKGSFRMIGMMDDGMNSARLVMDYLKKR
;
A
#
# COMPACT_ATOMS: atom_id res chain seq x y z
N MET A 1 24.91 0.76 -9.83
CA MET A 1 24.38 1.38 -8.60
C MET A 1 23.07 2.06 -8.98
N SER A 2 21.97 1.81 -8.27
CA SER A 2 20.70 2.51 -8.52
C SER A 2 20.86 3.98 -8.11
N GLU A 3 20.42 4.89 -8.97
CA GLU A 3 20.49 6.33 -8.74
C GLU A 3 19.45 6.74 -7.68
N ARG A 4 19.89 7.41 -6.61
CA ARG A 4 19.01 8.03 -5.62
C ARG A 4 18.59 9.40 -6.13
N MET A 5 17.29 9.65 -6.15
CA MET A 5 16.78 10.96 -6.54
C MET A 5 17.12 12.03 -5.51
N PRO A 6 17.21 13.31 -5.93
CA PRO A 6 17.32 14.43 -5.01
C PRO A 6 16.18 14.47 -3.98
N GLN A 7 16.41 15.20 -2.89
CA GLN A 7 15.39 15.42 -1.88
C GLN A 7 14.15 16.06 -2.52
N PHE A 8 12.97 15.61 -2.12
CA PHE A 8 11.68 16.09 -2.64
C PHE A 8 11.45 15.86 -4.13
N GLU A 9 12.14 14.89 -4.73
CA GLU A 9 11.84 14.44 -6.08
C GLU A 9 11.32 13.00 -6.10
N ARG A 10 10.48 12.69 -7.10
CA ARG A 10 9.98 11.33 -7.36
C ARG A 10 10.12 10.95 -8.83
N PRO A 11 10.11 9.65 -9.17
CA PRO A 11 10.11 9.21 -10.56
C PRO A 11 8.92 9.79 -11.32
N LYS A 12 9.20 10.24 -12.55
CA LYS A 12 8.19 10.79 -13.45
C LYS A 12 7.09 9.75 -13.71
N PRO A 13 5.81 10.05 -13.40
CA PRO A 13 4.72 9.12 -13.68
C PRO A 13 4.50 8.98 -15.19
N ILE A 14 4.01 7.83 -15.62
CA ILE A 14 3.60 7.63 -17.01
C ILE A 14 2.24 8.28 -17.21
N VAL A 15 2.04 9.02 -18.29
CA VAL A 15 0.73 9.60 -18.64
C VAL A 15 0.25 9.02 -19.96
N VAL A 16 -0.94 8.45 -19.97
CA VAL A 16 -1.61 7.86 -21.14
C VAL A 16 -2.95 8.56 -21.42
N GLY A 17 -3.69 8.11 -22.43
CA GLY A 17 -5.02 8.62 -22.74
C GLY A 17 -5.05 9.53 -23.97
N SER A 18 -6.22 10.11 -24.24
CA SER A 18 -6.53 10.89 -25.45
C SER A 18 -6.34 12.41 -25.30
N GLY A 19 -5.92 12.89 -24.13
CA GLY A 19 -5.52 14.29 -23.94
C GLY A 19 -4.33 14.69 -24.84
N SER A 20 -4.16 15.98 -25.11
CA SER A 20 -3.04 16.50 -25.90
C SER A 20 -1.70 16.26 -25.20
N GLU A 21 -0.59 16.33 -25.95
CA GLU A 21 0.74 16.16 -25.36
C GLU A 21 1.06 17.25 -24.34
N GLU A 22 0.59 18.48 -24.57
CA GLU A 22 0.68 19.58 -23.60
C GLU A 22 -0.06 19.22 -22.31
N LYS A 23 -1.27 18.64 -22.41
CA LYS A 23 -2.04 18.24 -21.23
C LYS A 23 -1.37 17.11 -20.46
N LYS A 24 -0.79 16.13 -21.16
CA LYS A 24 -0.05 15.03 -20.54
C LYS A 24 1.18 15.55 -19.79
N LYS A 25 1.89 16.52 -20.37
CA LYS A 25 3.05 17.16 -19.76
C LYS A 25 2.65 17.99 -18.53
N GLU A 26 1.61 18.81 -18.64
CA GLU A 26 1.05 19.60 -17.52
C GLU A 26 0.66 18.69 -16.36
N LEU A 27 -0.01 17.57 -16.63
CA LEU A 27 -0.39 16.61 -15.60
C LEU A 27 0.83 15.93 -14.95
N GLN A 28 1.84 15.59 -15.73
CA GLN A 28 3.07 15.02 -15.20
C GLN A 28 3.81 16.01 -14.30
N GLU A 29 3.97 17.26 -14.75
CA GLU A 29 4.58 18.35 -13.99
C GLU A 29 3.81 18.63 -12.71
N LYS A 30 2.48 18.67 -12.77
CA LYS A 30 1.62 18.83 -11.59
C LYS A 30 1.86 17.76 -10.53
N ILE A 31 2.00 16.48 -10.91
CA ILE A 31 2.29 15.41 -9.94
C ILE A 31 3.68 15.56 -9.33
N LEU A 32 4.67 15.97 -10.12
CA LEU A 32 6.02 16.21 -9.63
C LEU A 32 6.05 17.40 -8.67
N ASP A 33 5.36 18.49 -9.01
CA ASP A 33 5.20 19.65 -8.15
C ASP A 33 4.39 19.35 -6.90
N ASN A 34 3.43 18.43 -6.94
CA ASN A 34 2.70 18.02 -5.73
C ASN A 34 3.56 17.24 -4.71
N PHE A 35 4.79 16.86 -5.06
CA PHE A 35 5.69 16.09 -4.20
C PHE A 35 6.63 17.04 -3.42
N GLY A 36 6.79 16.82 -2.11
CA GLY A 36 7.60 17.69 -1.28
C GLY A 36 6.91 19.00 -0.89
N GLU A 37 7.65 20.11 -0.88
CA GLU A 37 7.20 21.36 -0.21
C GLU A 37 5.97 21.98 -0.87
N LYS A 38 5.91 21.87 -2.20
CA LYS A 38 4.80 22.35 -3.03
C LYS A 38 3.54 21.49 -2.91
N HIS A 39 3.58 20.38 -2.17
CA HIS A 39 2.40 19.58 -1.85
C HIS A 39 1.24 20.42 -1.33
N TYR A 40 1.51 21.39 -0.46
CA TYR A 40 0.47 22.24 0.13
C TYR A 40 -0.22 23.17 -0.87
N ASP A 41 0.39 23.45 -2.02
CA ASP A 41 -0.13 24.41 -3.00
C ASP A 41 -1.40 23.89 -3.69
N GLN A 42 -1.64 22.58 -3.65
CA GLN A 42 -2.86 21.97 -4.16
C GLN A 42 -4.04 22.02 -3.18
N ILE A 43 -3.79 22.35 -1.91
CA ILE A 43 -4.83 22.41 -0.88
C ILE A 43 -5.42 23.82 -0.88
N PRO A 44 -6.75 23.99 -1.02
CA PRO A 44 -7.40 25.29 -0.91
C PRO A 44 -6.96 26.04 0.35
N LYS A 45 -6.68 27.35 0.26
CA LYS A 45 -6.07 28.13 1.35
C LYS A 45 -6.82 28.03 2.69
N ASP A 46 -8.14 28.02 2.65
CA ASP A 46 -9.02 27.83 3.81
C ASP A 46 -8.81 26.45 4.45
N LYS A 47 -8.79 25.38 3.65
CA LYS A 47 -8.53 24.02 4.11
C LYS A 47 -7.09 23.82 4.59
N ARG A 48 -6.12 24.45 3.94
CA ARG A 48 -4.71 24.43 4.33
C ARG A 48 -4.53 25.02 5.73
N LYS A 49 -5.16 26.15 6.03
CA LYS A 49 -5.13 26.74 7.38
C LYS A 49 -5.72 25.81 8.44
N ILE A 50 -6.80 25.12 8.12
CA ILE A 50 -7.41 24.13 9.03
C ILE A 50 -6.45 22.96 9.25
N LEU A 51 -5.84 22.44 8.17
CA LEU A 51 -4.85 21.36 8.25
C LEU A 51 -3.64 21.78 9.09
N GLU A 52 -3.02 22.92 8.80
CA GLU A 52 -1.87 23.44 9.55
C GLU A 52 -2.20 23.70 11.04
N ALA A 53 -3.43 24.09 11.36
CA ALA A 53 -3.86 24.35 12.73
C ALA A 53 -4.22 23.09 13.52
N LEU A 54 -4.67 22.02 12.86
CA LEU A 54 -5.19 20.81 13.49
C LEU A 54 -4.29 19.58 13.31
N GLU A 55 -3.34 19.61 12.39
CA GLU A 55 -2.35 18.53 12.24
C GLU A 55 -1.53 18.40 13.53
N TYR A 56 -1.42 17.16 14.01
CA TYR A 56 -0.55 16.86 15.13
C TYR A 56 0.91 16.92 14.68
N GLU A 57 1.75 17.57 15.49
CA GLU A 57 3.18 17.45 15.31
C GLU A 57 3.59 15.98 15.42
N LYS A 58 4.35 15.51 14.43
CA LYS A 58 4.84 14.15 14.41
C LYS A 58 5.81 13.91 15.56
N LYS A 59 5.56 12.86 16.32
CA LYS A 59 6.39 12.43 17.44
C LYS A 59 7.75 11.92 16.91
N PRO A 60 8.83 11.98 17.71
CA PRO A 60 10.16 11.52 17.29
C PRO A 60 10.18 10.10 16.72
N TYR A 61 9.41 9.18 17.33
CA TYR A 61 9.32 7.81 16.83
C TYR A 61 8.65 7.70 15.47
N GLU A 62 7.69 8.58 15.15
CA GLU A 62 6.99 8.60 13.86
C GLU A 62 7.94 9.10 12.76
N LYS A 63 8.75 10.13 13.04
CA LYS A 63 9.80 10.60 12.12
C LYS A 63 10.82 9.50 11.83
N LEU A 64 11.24 8.77 12.87
CA LEU A 64 12.12 7.62 12.70
C LEU A 64 11.46 6.49 11.90
N THR A 65 10.19 6.20 12.15
CA THR A 65 9.41 5.24 11.35
C THR A 65 9.36 5.65 9.88
N ILE A 66 9.11 6.92 9.56
CA ILE A 66 9.09 7.42 8.18
C ILE A 66 10.46 7.19 7.50
N ASN A 67 11.55 7.50 8.19
CA ASN A 67 12.90 7.28 7.69
C ASN A 67 13.19 5.79 7.43
N LYS A 68 12.80 4.92 8.37
CA LYS A 68 13.01 3.47 8.25
C LYS A 68 12.14 2.85 7.17
N ALA A 69 10.88 3.29 7.05
CA ALA A 69 10.00 2.92 5.95
C ALA A 69 10.59 3.30 4.59
N ASN A 70 11.16 4.51 4.48
CA ASN A 70 11.87 4.94 3.28
C ASN A 70 13.11 4.08 2.98
N GLU A 71 13.93 3.76 3.99
CA GLU A 71 15.10 2.88 3.86
C GLU A 71 14.70 1.49 3.33
N ILE A 72 13.73 0.84 3.98
CA ILE A 72 13.26 -0.50 3.62
C ILE A 72 12.73 -0.51 2.18
N THR A 73 11.85 0.42 1.84
CA THR A 73 11.29 0.50 0.49
C THR A 73 12.33 0.88 -0.56
N ASN A 74 13.32 1.72 -0.24
CA ASN A 74 14.41 2.02 -1.16
C ASN A 74 15.31 0.81 -1.41
N ASN A 75 15.56 -0.02 -0.39
CA ASN A 75 16.29 -1.27 -0.56
C ASN A 75 15.57 -2.22 -1.53
N LEU A 76 14.22 -2.30 -1.43
CA LEU A 76 13.40 -3.02 -2.41
C LEU A 76 13.52 -2.43 -3.82
N LEU A 77 13.47 -1.10 -3.96
CA LEU A 77 13.65 -0.43 -5.26
C LEU A 77 15.03 -0.73 -5.85
N ILE A 78 16.11 -0.71 -5.05
CA ILE A 78 17.46 -1.08 -5.48
C ILE A 78 17.51 -2.52 -5.98
N GLU A 79 16.96 -3.46 -5.21
CA GLU A 79 16.91 -4.89 -5.55
C GLU A 79 16.24 -5.11 -6.92
N PHE A 80 15.22 -4.30 -7.25
CA PHE A 80 14.50 -4.39 -8.52
C PHE A 80 15.09 -3.53 -9.64
N GLY A 81 16.21 -2.84 -9.41
CA GLY A 81 16.88 -1.97 -10.38
C GLY A 81 16.10 -0.68 -10.68
N LEU A 82 15.34 -0.19 -9.70
CA LEU A 82 14.53 1.02 -9.79
C LEU A 82 15.22 2.20 -9.08
N LYS A 83 14.81 3.42 -9.44
CA LYS A 83 15.30 4.65 -8.80
C LYS A 83 14.73 4.78 -7.40
N GLN A 84 15.58 5.15 -6.45
CA GLN A 84 15.17 5.38 -5.07
C GLN A 84 14.65 6.81 -4.91
N PHE A 85 13.68 7.01 -4.04
CA PHE A 85 13.19 8.32 -3.65
C PHE A 85 12.51 8.22 -2.29
N ASP A 86 12.55 9.29 -1.51
CA ASP A 86 11.98 9.30 -0.17
C ASP A 86 10.63 9.99 -0.15
N ILE A 87 9.64 9.38 0.50
CA ILE A 87 8.39 10.05 0.83
C ILE A 87 8.70 11.08 1.93
N PRO A 88 8.51 12.38 1.68
CA PRO A 88 8.84 13.41 2.65
C PRO A 88 7.87 13.40 3.83
N GLU A 89 8.37 13.77 5.00
CA GLU A 89 7.54 13.88 6.22
C GLU A 89 6.34 14.83 6.03
N GLN A 90 6.53 15.92 5.29
CA GLN A 90 5.50 16.93 5.00
C GLN A 90 4.38 16.45 4.07
N ASN A 91 4.54 15.28 3.43
CA ASN A 91 3.51 14.66 2.61
C ASN A 91 2.65 13.68 3.45
N ILE A 92 2.92 13.54 4.74
CA ILE A 92 2.23 12.63 5.65
C ILE A 92 1.53 13.47 6.71
N HIS A 93 0.21 13.42 6.82
CA HIS A 93 -0.55 14.24 7.76
C HIS A 93 -1.24 13.37 8.81
N ILE A 94 -0.99 13.67 10.08
CA ILE A 94 -1.66 13.02 11.21
C ILE A 94 -2.68 14.00 11.75
N VAL A 95 -3.96 13.71 11.56
CA VAL A 95 -5.05 14.67 11.82
C VAL A 95 -6.11 14.08 12.75
N PRO A 96 -6.87 14.92 13.48
CA PRO A 96 -8.01 14.47 14.26
C PRO A 96 -9.02 13.72 13.40
N GLY A 97 -9.73 12.76 13.98
CA GLY A 97 -10.64 11.87 13.25
C GLY A 97 -11.78 12.61 12.58
N LYS A 98 -12.24 13.73 13.15
CA LYS A 98 -13.22 14.60 12.51
C LYS A 98 -12.69 15.16 11.17
N LEU A 99 -11.48 15.72 11.17
CA LEU A 99 -10.87 16.26 9.95
C LEU A 99 -10.55 15.15 8.95
N PHE A 100 -10.09 14.00 9.42
CA PHE A 100 -9.85 12.83 8.57
C PHE A 100 -11.12 12.41 7.80
N LYS A 101 -12.28 12.37 8.47
CA LYS A 101 -13.56 12.00 7.86
C LYS A 101 -14.09 13.04 6.86
N GLU A 102 -13.66 14.29 6.95
CA GLU A 102 -14.00 15.32 5.95
C GLU A 102 -13.22 15.15 4.64
N VAL A 103 -12.01 14.58 4.71
CA VAL A 103 -11.16 14.34 3.53
C VAL A 103 -11.27 12.94 2.97
N ASN A 104 -11.72 11.97 3.77
CA ASN A 104 -11.90 10.58 3.39
C ASN A 104 -13.37 10.18 3.48
N SER A 105 -13.98 9.84 2.35
CA SER A 105 -15.39 9.45 2.28
C SER A 105 -15.68 8.06 2.87
N SER A 106 -14.67 7.26 3.20
CA SER A 106 -14.88 5.94 3.81
C SER A 106 -14.85 6.02 5.34
N PRO A 107 -15.95 5.70 6.04
CA PRO A 107 -16.01 5.77 7.50
C PRO A 107 -15.19 4.68 8.20
N TYR A 108 -14.72 3.65 7.47
CA TYR A 108 -14.01 2.49 8.03
C TYR A 108 -12.49 2.56 7.87
N LYS A 109 -11.98 3.56 7.14
CA LYS A 109 -10.55 3.73 6.94
C LYS A 109 -9.93 4.50 8.09
N VAL A 110 -8.74 4.10 8.50
CA VAL A 110 -7.92 4.80 9.51
C VAL A 110 -6.75 5.55 8.90
N ALA A 111 -6.42 5.25 7.63
CA ALA A 111 -5.46 6.00 6.83
C ALA A 111 -5.83 5.93 5.34
N THR A 112 -5.22 6.79 4.54
CA THR A 112 -5.38 6.76 3.08
C THR A 112 -4.22 7.43 2.37
N THR A 113 -3.81 6.86 1.25
CA THR A 113 -2.87 7.45 0.29
C THR A 113 -3.61 8.06 -0.90
N PHE A 114 -3.32 9.33 -1.20
CA PHE A 114 -3.79 10.05 -2.38
C PHE A 114 -2.66 10.18 -3.39
N GLN A 115 -2.68 9.33 -4.42
CA GLN A 115 -1.63 9.24 -5.44
C GLN A 115 -1.58 10.46 -6.36
N ASP A 116 -2.72 11.05 -6.69
CA ASP A 116 -2.79 12.29 -7.47
C ASP A 116 -2.30 13.50 -6.67
N ARG A 117 -2.47 13.47 -5.35
CA ARG A 117 -2.05 14.55 -4.45
C ARG A 117 -0.70 14.35 -3.80
N GLN A 118 -0.10 13.18 -3.99
CA GLN A 118 1.16 12.81 -3.36
C GLN A 118 1.10 12.93 -1.82
N LEU A 119 0.00 12.50 -1.21
CA LEU A 119 -0.27 12.72 0.22
C LEU A 119 -0.71 11.44 0.92
N ILE A 120 -0.33 11.30 2.18
CA ILE A 120 -0.85 10.31 3.12
C ILE A 120 -1.60 11.05 4.23
N ALA A 121 -2.80 10.61 4.57
CA ALA A 121 -3.54 11.07 5.74
C ALA A 121 -3.74 9.93 6.73
N LEU A 122 -3.58 10.20 8.02
CA LEU A 122 -3.76 9.26 9.12
C LEU A 122 -4.75 9.83 10.14
N ASN A 123 -5.67 9.00 10.60
CA ASN A 123 -6.61 9.31 11.66
C ASN A 123 -5.95 9.10 13.03
N ALA A 124 -5.62 10.20 13.71
CA ALA A 124 -4.93 10.18 14.99
C ALA A 124 -5.74 9.51 16.11
N ASP A 125 -7.08 9.60 16.04
CA ASP A 125 -8.00 9.13 17.07
C ASP A 125 -8.17 7.60 17.02
N GLU A 126 -7.92 6.97 15.87
CA GLU A 126 -8.02 5.52 15.68
C GLU A 126 -6.66 4.82 15.77
N LEU A 127 -5.58 5.54 15.46
CA LEU A 127 -4.21 5.01 15.46
C LEU A 127 -3.47 5.37 16.75
N ILE A 128 -4.06 5.04 17.90
CA ILE A 128 -3.50 5.42 19.21
C ILE A 128 -2.23 4.61 19.52
N ASN A 129 -2.27 3.28 19.32
CA ASN A 129 -1.15 2.39 19.62
C ASN A 129 0.07 2.70 18.69
N PRO A 130 1.28 2.92 19.25
CA PRO A 130 2.48 3.25 18.47
C PRO A 130 2.86 2.21 17.41
N LEU A 131 2.72 0.90 17.70
CA LEU A 131 3.01 -0.15 16.72
C LEU A 131 2.00 -0.11 15.58
N ASN A 132 0.72 0.03 15.88
CA ASN A 132 -0.33 0.13 14.86
C ASN A 132 -0.12 1.35 13.96
N ARG A 133 0.19 2.50 14.56
CA ARG A 133 0.49 3.73 13.82
C ARG A 133 1.73 3.57 12.94
N ALA A 134 2.80 2.99 13.48
CA ALA A 134 4.03 2.78 12.72
C ALA A 134 3.82 1.83 11.53
N SER A 135 3.12 0.72 11.76
CA SER A 135 2.73 -0.24 10.71
C SER A 135 1.91 0.46 9.62
N THR A 136 0.94 1.28 10.02
CA THR A 136 0.08 2.03 9.09
C THR A 136 0.88 3.07 8.28
N ILE A 137 1.81 3.81 8.90
CA ILE A 137 2.70 4.73 8.17
C ILE A 137 3.48 3.96 7.09
N PHE A 138 4.04 2.79 7.43
CA PHE A 138 4.79 1.98 6.48
C PHE A 138 3.92 1.42 5.34
N HIS A 139 2.69 1.00 5.66
CA HIS A 139 1.68 0.58 4.70
C HIS A 139 1.40 1.67 3.65
N GLU A 140 1.11 2.89 4.11
CA GLU A 140 0.77 4.01 3.22
C GLU A 140 1.99 4.52 2.44
N ILE A 141 3.18 4.55 3.02
CA ILE A 141 4.42 4.87 2.29
C ILE A 141 4.66 3.86 1.15
N THR A 142 4.39 2.58 1.40
CA THR A 142 4.52 1.54 0.36
C THR A 142 3.54 1.79 -0.77
N HIS A 143 2.28 2.15 -0.49
CA HIS A 143 1.35 2.61 -1.52
C HIS A 143 1.91 3.82 -2.27
N LEU A 144 2.37 4.87 -1.60
CA LEU A 144 2.77 6.10 -2.29
C LEU A 144 4.03 5.92 -3.16
N LYS A 145 4.89 4.95 -2.83
CA LYS A 145 6.07 4.60 -3.61
C LYS A 145 5.80 3.69 -4.82
N ASN A 146 4.57 3.24 -4.99
CA ASN A 146 4.24 2.29 -6.03
C ASN A 146 4.33 2.86 -7.45
N PHE A 147 4.23 1.98 -8.45
CA PHE A 147 4.15 2.39 -9.84
C PHE A 147 2.93 3.29 -10.06
N LEU A 148 3.13 4.50 -10.60
CA LEU A 148 2.06 5.43 -10.90
C LEU A 148 1.94 5.70 -12.40
N SER A 149 0.76 5.46 -12.96
CA SER A 149 0.38 6.00 -14.25
C SER A 149 -0.96 6.73 -14.18
N LEU A 150 -1.05 7.83 -14.92
CA LEU A 150 -2.20 8.70 -15.00
C LEU A 150 -2.84 8.59 -16.38
N GLU A 151 -4.10 8.92 -16.47
CA GLU A 151 -4.81 9.05 -17.73
C GLU A 151 -5.30 10.49 -17.87
N ALA A 152 -4.95 11.10 -19.00
CA ALA A 152 -5.33 12.44 -19.38
C ALA A 152 -6.41 12.42 -20.46
N TYR A 153 -7.41 13.28 -20.28
CA TYR A 153 -8.48 13.58 -21.23
C TYR A 153 -8.47 15.06 -21.59
N LYS A 154 -9.41 15.47 -22.45
CA LYS A 154 -9.54 16.86 -22.89
C LYS A 154 -9.63 17.82 -21.70
N ASP A 155 -10.52 17.53 -20.74
CA ASP A 155 -10.83 18.45 -19.63
C ASP A 155 -10.67 17.82 -18.24
N SER A 156 -10.16 16.58 -18.17
CA SER A 156 -10.01 15.86 -16.90
C SER A 156 -8.80 14.94 -16.87
N SER A 157 -8.45 14.48 -15.68
CA SER A 157 -7.39 13.51 -15.48
C SER A 157 -7.70 12.64 -14.27
N LYS A 158 -7.19 11.42 -14.26
CA LYS A 158 -7.29 10.53 -13.09
C LYS A 158 -6.11 9.58 -12.98
N SER A 159 -5.95 8.99 -11.81
CA SER A 159 -5.05 7.85 -11.63
C SER A 159 -5.58 6.65 -12.42
N TYR A 160 -4.78 6.14 -13.34
CA TYR A 160 -5.11 4.97 -14.15
C TYR A 160 -4.55 3.69 -13.57
N ARG A 161 -3.29 3.73 -13.13
CA ARG A 161 -2.65 2.61 -12.44
C ARG A 161 -1.89 3.11 -11.22
N SER A 162 -2.03 2.41 -10.12
CA SER A 162 -1.29 2.63 -8.89
C SER A 162 -0.90 1.26 -8.33
N GLY A 163 0.39 0.97 -8.39
CA GLY A 163 0.95 -0.36 -8.22
C GLY A 163 0.30 -1.34 -9.20
N LEU A 164 -0.49 -2.25 -8.66
CA LEU A 164 -1.18 -3.29 -9.43
C LEU A 164 -2.63 -2.91 -9.75
N LYS A 165 -3.18 -1.91 -9.06
CA LYS A 165 -4.55 -1.44 -9.31
C LYS A 165 -4.64 -0.89 -10.72
N ILE A 166 -5.73 -1.22 -11.41
CA ILE A 166 -6.04 -0.68 -12.74
C ILE A 166 -7.46 -0.15 -12.73
N SER A 167 -7.60 1.17 -12.79
CA SER A 167 -8.88 1.83 -13.00
C SER A 167 -9.35 1.60 -14.43
N ALA A 168 -10.65 1.41 -14.64
CA ALA A 168 -11.23 1.47 -15.97
C ALA A 168 -10.88 2.82 -16.62
N THR A 169 -10.62 2.84 -17.93
CA THR A 169 -10.52 4.12 -18.65
C THR A 169 -11.88 4.82 -18.61
N ALA A 170 -11.96 6.14 -18.65
CA ALA A 170 -13.23 6.89 -18.72
C ALA A 170 -14.14 6.36 -19.82
N LYS A 171 -13.60 6.06 -21.02
CA LYS A 171 -14.38 5.42 -22.09
C LYS A 171 -15.04 4.11 -21.65
N LYS A 172 -14.37 3.31 -20.82
CA LYS A 172 -14.94 2.09 -20.24
C LYS A 172 -15.88 2.40 -19.09
N GLU A 173 -15.56 3.35 -18.21
CA GLU A 173 -16.45 3.75 -17.12
C GLU A 173 -17.81 4.25 -17.64
N ASP A 174 -17.83 4.98 -18.75
CA ASP A 174 -19.07 5.41 -19.42
C ASP A 174 -19.94 4.21 -19.85
N GLN A 175 -19.32 3.05 -20.11
CA GLN A 175 -20.00 1.84 -20.59
C GLN A 175 -20.40 0.88 -19.47
N ILE A 176 -19.53 0.68 -18.48
CA ILE A 176 -19.68 -0.37 -17.46
C ILE A 176 -19.70 0.16 -16.02
N GLY A 177 -19.61 1.48 -15.83
CA GLY A 177 -19.49 2.12 -14.53
C GLY A 177 -18.06 2.10 -13.97
N PHE A 178 -17.92 2.68 -12.78
CA PHE A 178 -16.65 2.72 -12.04
C PHE A 178 -16.19 1.30 -11.68
N PHE A 179 -14.95 0.99 -12.02
CA PHE A 179 -14.34 -0.31 -11.74
C PHE A 179 -12.83 -0.18 -11.56
N ILE A 180 -12.29 -0.81 -10.51
CA ILE A 180 -10.85 -0.93 -10.27
C ILE A 180 -10.48 -2.41 -10.13
N ALA A 181 -9.72 -2.91 -11.10
CA ALA A 181 -9.18 -4.25 -11.06
C ALA A 181 -7.99 -4.35 -10.09
N PHE A 182 -7.79 -5.55 -9.53
CA PHE A 182 -6.66 -5.93 -8.68
C PHE A 182 -6.55 -5.14 -7.36
N SER A 183 -7.63 -4.52 -6.89
CA SER A 183 -7.62 -3.76 -5.63
C SER A 183 -7.18 -4.63 -4.46
N GLY A 184 -7.81 -5.79 -4.28
CA GLY A 184 -7.47 -6.73 -3.21
C GLY A 184 -6.09 -7.35 -3.35
N LEU A 185 -5.63 -7.66 -4.58
CA LEU A 185 -4.28 -8.18 -4.80
C LEU A 185 -3.23 -7.12 -4.46
N ASN A 186 -3.46 -5.87 -4.83
CA ASN A 186 -2.56 -4.77 -4.48
C ASN A 186 -2.45 -4.60 -2.96
N GLU A 187 -3.58 -4.60 -2.25
CA GLU A 187 -3.59 -4.53 -0.79
C GLU A 187 -2.88 -5.74 -0.14
N ALA A 188 -3.08 -6.95 -0.66
CA ALA A 188 -2.38 -8.14 -0.18
C ALA A 188 -0.86 -7.97 -0.24
N ILE A 189 -0.36 -7.41 -1.34
CA ILE A 189 1.09 -7.24 -1.56
C ILE A 189 1.65 -6.17 -0.65
N VAL A 190 0.96 -5.04 -0.50
CA VAL A 190 1.38 -3.98 0.43
C VAL A 190 1.42 -4.52 1.86
N SER A 191 0.39 -5.22 2.29
CA SER A 191 0.34 -5.81 3.64
C SER A 191 1.33 -6.95 3.86
N GLU A 192 1.73 -7.66 2.79
CA GLU A 192 2.76 -8.70 2.91
C GLU A 192 4.16 -8.09 2.99
N ILE A 193 4.42 -6.98 2.28
CA ILE A 193 5.62 -6.16 2.49
C ILE A 193 5.63 -5.63 3.93
N GLU A 194 4.52 -5.04 4.38
CA GLU A 194 4.35 -4.54 5.74
C GLU A 194 4.71 -5.62 6.78
N LYS A 195 4.03 -6.77 6.75
CA LYS A 195 4.26 -7.87 7.69
C LYS A 195 5.69 -8.38 7.65
N ARG A 196 6.23 -8.62 6.46
CA ARG A 196 7.55 -9.22 6.29
C ARG A 196 8.69 -8.33 6.77
N TYR A 197 8.56 -7.02 6.56
CA TYR A 197 9.61 -6.05 6.91
C TYR A 197 9.36 -5.33 8.23
N SER A 198 8.27 -5.64 8.94
CA SER A 198 7.99 -5.07 10.25
C SER A 198 9.14 -5.22 11.25
N PRO A 199 9.84 -6.37 11.38
CA PRO A 199 11.00 -6.45 12.29
C PRO A 199 12.09 -5.40 11.99
N GLN A 200 12.34 -5.11 10.71
CA GLN A 200 13.28 -4.06 10.30
C GLN A 200 12.72 -2.66 10.58
N LEU A 201 11.40 -2.46 10.45
CA LEU A 201 10.75 -1.19 10.75
C LEU A 201 10.88 -0.80 12.24
N LEU A 202 10.80 -1.79 13.12
CA LEU A 202 10.88 -1.60 14.57
C LEU A 202 12.32 -1.37 15.06
N ASP A 203 13.32 -1.76 14.27
CA ASP A 203 14.73 -1.68 14.63
C ASP A 203 15.19 -0.22 14.87
N GLY A 204 15.97 -0.02 15.94
CA GLY A 204 16.48 1.29 16.35
C GLY A 204 15.44 2.28 16.91
N ASN A 205 14.16 1.91 16.99
CA ASN A 205 13.11 2.80 17.51
C ASN A 205 12.74 2.46 18.96
N GLU A 206 13.30 3.21 19.93
CA GLU A 206 13.14 2.92 21.36
C GLU A 206 11.68 2.82 21.83
N VAL A 207 10.79 3.69 21.32
CA VAL A 207 9.37 3.68 21.70
C VAL A 207 8.71 2.39 21.21
N LEU A 208 8.97 2.00 19.97
CA LEU A 208 8.40 0.79 19.40
C LEU A 208 9.02 -0.48 20.01
N GLN A 209 10.30 -0.45 20.39
CA GLN A 209 10.96 -1.55 21.08
C GLN A 209 10.38 -1.76 22.49
N LYS A 210 10.13 -0.68 23.24
CA LYS A 210 9.45 -0.77 24.54
C LYS A 210 8.05 -1.36 24.39
N GLU A 211 7.30 -0.90 23.40
CA GLU A 211 5.98 -1.44 23.10
C GLU A 211 6.07 -2.93 22.71
N LEU A 212 7.04 -3.31 21.88
CA LEU A 212 7.27 -4.71 21.50
C LEU A 212 7.58 -5.61 22.70
N ILE A 213 8.36 -5.12 23.68
CA ILE A 213 8.62 -5.84 24.94
C ILE A 213 7.31 -6.09 25.69
N VAL A 214 6.44 -5.08 25.81
CA VAL A 214 5.11 -5.24 26.42
C VAL A 214 4.27 -6.25 25.65
N GLN A 215 4.25 -6.16 24.32
CA GLN A 215 3.53 -7.07 23.44
C GLN A 215 4.04 -8.52 23.50
N ASN A 216 5.28 -8.74 23.95
CA ASN A 216 5.89 -10.05 24.16
C ASN A 216 5.85 -10.53 25.61
N SER A 217 5.23 -9.78 26.52
CA SER A 217 4.97 -10.24 27.88
C SER A 217 4.05 -11.46 27.87
N LYS A 218 4.21 -12.34 28.87
CA LYS A 218 3.42 -13.57 28.98
C LYS A 218 1.91 -13.30 28.95
N GLU A 219 1.46 -12.29 29.69
CA GLU A 219 0.04 -11.91 29.77
C GLU A 219 -0.52 -11.50 28.40
N VAL A 220 0.20 -10.64 27.67
CA VAL A 220 -0.24 -10.19 26.35
C VAL A 220 -0.18 -11.32 25.33
N GLN A 221 0.82 -12.21 25.41
CA GLN A 221 0.91 -13.38 24.54
C GLN A 221 -0.26 -14.36 24.77
N GLU A 222 -0.62 -14.67 26.02
CA GLU A 222 -1.80 -15.49 26.34
C GLU A 222 -3.10 -14.86 25.79
N LYS A 223 -3.23 -13.53 25.89
CA LYS A 223 -4.34 -12.78 25.30
C LYS A 223 -4.34 -12.90 23.76
N LYS A 224 -3.19 -12.73 23.11
CA LYS A 224 -3.04 -12.88 21.66
C LYS A 224 -3.37 -14.31 21.20
N GLU A 225 -2.92 -15.34 21.92
CA GLU A 225 -3.25 -16.75 21.63
C GLU A 225 -4.75 -17.02 21.68
N LYS A 226 -5.43 -16.50 22.72
CA LYS A 226 -6.89 -16.61 22.84
C LYS A 226 -7.59 -15.96 21.65
N ILE A 227 -7.22 -14.73 21.31
CA ILE A 227 -7.78 -13.99 20.17
C ILE A 227 -7.51 -14.72 18.85
N ALA A 228 -6.30 -15.23 18.66
CA ALA A 228 -5.89 -15.97 17.47
C ALA A 228 -6.78 -17.22 17.29
N LYS A 229 -7.00 -17.99 18.37
CA LYS A 229 -7.88 -19.16 18.38
C LYS A 229 -9.33 -18.80 18.09
N GLU A 230 -9.88 -17.77 18.75
CA GLU A 230 -11.26 -17.30 18.54
C GLU A 230 -11.51 -16.84 17.10
N ARG A 231 -10.50 -16.21 16.48
CA ARG A 231 -10.60 -15.68 15.11
C ARG A 231 -10.15 -16.67 14.04
N GLY A 232 -9.66 -17.86 14.41
CA GLY A 232 -9.09 -18.83 13.48
C GLY A 232 -7.90 -18.28 12.69
N LYS A 233 -7.09 -17.43 13.32
CA LYS A 233 -5.89 -16.81 12.73
C LYS A 233 -4.63 -17.29 13.45
N ASN A 234 -3.49 -17.13 12.80
CA ASN A 234 -2.20 -17.34 13.44
C ASN A 234 -1.89 -16.13 14.34
N ILE A 235 -1.16 -16.36 15.44
CA ILE A 235 -0.81 -15.33 16.41
C ILE A 235 0.07 -14.24 15.81
N ASP A 236 0.88 -14.58 14.80
CA ASP A 236 1.74 -13.67 14.03
C ASP A 236 0.96 -12.65 13.19
N GLU A 237 -0.36 -12.78 13.11
CA GLU A 237 -1.27 -11.80 12.50
C GLU A 237 -1.63 -10.64 13.42
N ILE A 238 -1.30 -10.75 14.72
CA ILE A 238 -1.67 -9.78 15.76
C ILE A 238 -0.45 -8.91 16.10
N ILE A 239 -0.46 -7.67 15.59
CA ILE A 239 0.60 -6.68 15.82
C ILE A 239 0.60 -6.29 17.31
N CYS A 240 -0.55 -5.87 17.83
CA CYS A 240 -0.70 -5.39 19.20
C CYS A 240 -2.00 -5.89 19.85
N SER A 241 -1.99 -6.00 21.16
CA SER A 241 -3.16 -6.25 22.00
C SER A 241 -3.01 -5.50 23.32
N ASP A 242 -3.91 -4.56 23.57
CA ASP A 242 -3.92 -3.64 24.71
C ASP A 242 -5.36 -3.48 25.25
N GLU A 243 -5.57 -2.56 26.19
CA GLU A 243 -6.90 -2.30 26.79
C GLU A 243 -7.91 -1.79 25.75
N ASP A 244 -7.43 -1.06 24.75
CA ASP A 244 -8.24 -0.46 23.68
C ASP A 244 -8.62 -1.47 22.58
N GLY A 245 -7.96 -2.63 22.54
CA GLY A 245 -8.35 -3.75 21.71
C GLY A 245 -7.16 -4.53 21.15
N SER A 246 -7.24 -4.89 19.87
CA SER A 246 -6.15 -5.58 19.20
C SER A 246 -6.04 -5.11 17.76
N CYS A 247 -4.81 -4.83 17.34
CA CYS A 247 -4.49 -4.46 15.97
C CYS A 247 -3.87 -5.65 15.22
N PHE A 248 -4.23 -5.77 13.95
CA PHE A 248 -3.85 -6.90 13.09
C PHE A 248 -3.22 -6.37 11.82
N TYR A 249 -2.36 -7.15 11.19
CA TYR A 249 -1.96 -6.86 9.81
C TYR A 249 -3.20 -6.86 8.92
N PRO A 250 -3.38 -5.84 8.06
CA PRO A 250 -4.57 -5.72 7.26
C PRO A 250 -4.63 -6.79 6.16
N TYR A 251 -5.81 -6.89 5.54
CA TYR A 251 -6.07 -7.70 4.35
C TYR A 251 -5.68 -9.18 4.46
N TYR A 252 -5.89 -9.78 5.65
CA TYR A 252 -5.56 -11.18 5.93
C TYR A 252 -6.07 -12.17 4.87
N GLU A 253 -7.34 -12.07 4.47
CA GLU A 253 -7.92 -13.02 3.50
C GLU A 253 -7.32 -12.84 2.09
N GLN A 254 -7.07 -11.60 1.66
CA GLN A 254 -6.40 -11.32 0.40
C GLN A 254 -4.94 -11.80 0.42
N ARG A 255 -4.23 -11.66 1.55
CA ARG A 255 -2.88 -12.21 1.73
C ARG A 255 -2.86 -13.73 1.68
N ARG A 256 -3.89 -14.41 2.20
CA ARG A 256 -4.02 -15.86 2.02
C ARG A 256 -4.16 -16.25 0.55
N VAL A 257 -4.93 -15.49 -0.24
CA VAL A 257 -5.02 -15.70 -1.70
C VAL A 257 -3.66 -15.52 -2.35
N LEU A 258 -2.94 -14.43 -2.04
CA LEU A 258 -1.59 -14.20 -2.53
C LEU A 258 -0.64 -15.35 -2.18
N ASN A 259 -0.60 -15.78 -0.92
CA ASN A 259 0.27 -16.86 -0.45
C ASN A 259 -0.06 -18.19 -1.14
N TYR A 260 -1.35 -18.49 -1.35
CA TYR A 260 -1.76 -19.67 -2.11
C TYR A 260 -1.31 -19.62 -3.58
N ILE A 261 -1.42 -18.44 -4.22
CA ILE A 261 -0.90 -18.24 -5.58
C ILE A 261 0.61 -18.45 -5.59
N VAL A 262 1.34 -17.83 -4.66
CA VAL A 262 2.81 -17.95 -4.55
C VAL A 262 3.24 -19.41 -4.38
N ASP A 263 2.58 -20.14 -3.48
CA ASP A 263 2.84 -21.56 -3.24
C ASP A 263 2.67 -22.37 -4.51
N ARG A 264 1.53 -22.19 -5.20
CA ARG A 264 1.23 -22.94 -6.41
C ARG A 264 2.15 -22.59 -7.58
N LEU A 265 2.45 -21.30 -7.77
CA LEU A 265 3.38 -20.86 -8.81
C LEU A 265 4.78 -21.42 -8.59
N TYR A 266 5.23 -21.51 -7.34
CA TYR A 266 6.50 -22.15 -7.02
C TYR A 266 6.48 -23.63 -7.35
N GLU A 267 5.45 -24.37 -6.92
CA GLU A 267 5.29 -25.81 -7.21
C GLU A 267 5.29 -26.11 -8.71
N ASP A 268 4.55 -25.33 -9.51
CA ASP A 268 4.40 -25.56 -10.95
C ASP A 268 5.61 -25.06 -11.78
N ASN A 269 6.54 -24.32 -11.17
CA ASN A 269 7.64 -23.66 -11.87
C ASN A 269 8.98 -23.73 -11.09
N GLN A 270 9.24 -24.83 -10.40
CA GLN A 270 10.48 -25.04 -9.61
C GLN A 270 11.77 -24.94 -10.43
N GLU A 271 11.71 -25.16 -11.75
CA GLU A 271 12.86 -24.95 -12.65
C GLU A 271 13.21 -23.47 -12.84
N GLN A 272 12.24 -22.56 -12.63
CA GLN A 272 12.40 -21.12 -12.84
C GLN A 272 12.58 -20.34 -11.53
N PHE A 273 12.07 -20.88 -10.42
CA PHE A 273 12.14 -20.24 -9.10
C PHE A 273 12.88 -21.14 -8.12
N LYS A 274 13.85 -20.57 -7.40
CA LYS A 274 14.62 -21.32 -6.39
C LYS A 274 13.87 -21.42 -5.07
N SER A 275 12.89 -20.54 -4.85
CA SER A 275 12.13 -20.48 -3.62
C SER A 275 10.76 -19.82 -3.81
N LYS A 276 9.87 -20.00 -2.83
CA LYS A 276 8.63 -19.21 -2.71
C LYS A 276 8.92 -17.71 -2.55
N ASP A 277 10.07 -17.35 -1.97
CA ASP A 277 10.50 -15.96 -1.86
C ASP A 277 10.67 -15.34 -3.24
N ASP A 278 11.35 -16.02 -4.18
CA ASP A 278 11.57 -15.55 -5.54
C ASP A 278 10.24 -15.22 -6.24
N VAL A 279 9.23 -16.06 -6.02
CA VAL A 279 7.88 -15.83 -6.55
C VAL A 279 7.23 -14.63 -5.87
N MET A 280 7.32 -14.51 -4.54
CA MET A 280 6.81 -13.33 -3.83
C MET A 280 7.49 -12.03 -4.29
N ARG A 281 8.81 -12.06 -4.55
CA ARG A 281 9.57 -10.93 -5.11
C ARG A 281 9.08 -10.51 -6.48
N LEU A 282 8.54 -11.42 -7.27
CA LEU A 282 7.91 -11.07 -8.56
C LEU A 282 6.71 -10.14 -8.34
N PHE A 283 5.88 -10.42 -7.34
CA PHE A 283 4.72 -9.58 -6.99
C PHE A 283 5.15 -8.24 -6.40
N PHE A 284 6.14 -8.23 -5.51
CA PHE A 284 6.69 -6.99 -4.95
C PHE A 284 7.25 -6.10 -6.05
N ARG A 285 8.04 -6.67 -6.96
CA ARG A 285 8.58 -5.93 -8.11
C ARG A 285 7.47 -5.33 -8.97
N ALA A 286 6.44 -6.11 -9.31
CA ALA A 286 5.35 -5.63 -10.14
C ALA A 286 4.52 -4.53 -9.48
N HIS A 287 4.47 -4.48 -8.15
CA HIS A 287 3.90 -3.36 -7.41
C HIS A 287 4.69 -2.05 -7.62
N PHE A 288 6.02 -2.11 -7.66
CA PHE A 288 6.86 -0.92 -7.85
C PHE A 288 7.08 -0.54 -9.33
N ASP A 289 7.11 -1.48 -10.27
CA ASP A 289 7.38 -1.21 -11.69
C ASP A 289 6.16 -1.35 -12.62
N GLY A 290 5.02 -1.83 -12.10
CA GLY A 290 3.78 -1.99 -12.84
C GLY A 290 3.81 -3.10 -13.90
N LYS A 291 4.80 -4.01 -13.91
CA LYS A 291 4.91 -5.06 -14.93
C LYS A 291 4.12 -6.31 -14.58
N LEU A 292 2.83 -6.28 -14.91
CA LEU A 292 1.88 -7.37 -14.65
C LEU A 292 1.97 -8.56 -15.61
N LEU A 293 2.50 -8.36 -16.82
CA LEU A 293 2.42 -9.37 -17.89
C LEU A 293 3.13 -10.69 -17.53
N ILE A 294 4.26 -10.60 -16.82
CA ILE A 294 5.00 -11.78 -16.40
C ILE A 294 4.22 -12.59 -15.37
N ILE A 295 3.60 -11.91 -14.40
CA ILE A 295 2.73 -12.52 -13.39
C ILE A 295 1.52 -13.17 -14.05
N ALA A 296 0.89 -12.48 -15.00
CA ALA A 296 -0.25 -13.02 -15.75
C ALA A 296 0.10 -14.34 -16.46
N LYS A 297 1.27 -14.41 -17.11
CA LYS A 297 1.72 -15.64 -17.79
C LYS A 297 1.86 -16.82 -16.84
N PHE A 298 2.48 -16.61 -15.68
CA PHE A 298 2.62 -17.66 -14.66
C PHE A 298 1.27 -18.10 -14.10
N ILE A 299 0.39 -17.14 -13.77
CA ILE A 299 -0.95 -17.43 -13.25
C ILE A 299 -1.77 -18.23 -14.26
N GLU A 300 -1.80 -17.82 -15.52
CA GLU A 300 -2.58 -18.49 -16.57
C GLU A 300 -2.02 -19.88 -16.88
N LYS A 301 -0.69 -20.08 -16.75
CA LYS A 301 -0.04 -21.40 -16.88
C LYS A 301 -0.43 -22.35 -15.74
N SER A 302 -0.40 -21.86 -14.49
CA SER A 302 -0.65 -22.68 -13.29
C SER A 302 -2.13 -22.94 -13.00
N PHE A 303 -2.99 -21.95 -13.25
CA PHE A 303 -4.41 -22.01 -12.89
C PHE A 303 -5.35 -22.02 -14.10
N GLY A 304 -4.79 -22.11 -15.31
CA GLY A 304 -5.56 -22.12 -16.55
C GLY A 304 -6.08 -20.75 -17.00
N LYS A 305 -6.68 -20.76 -18.21
CA LYS A 305 -7.10 -19.54 -18.91
C LYS A 305 -8.18 -18.76 -18.16
N GLY A 306 -7.97 -17.46 -17.98
CA GLY A 306 -8.90 -16.52 -17.34
C GLY A 306 -8.70 -16.34 -15.85
N SER A 307 -7.82 -17.11 -15.21
CA SER A 307 -7.56 -17.03 -13.78
C SER A 307 -6.94 -15.70 -13.35
N PHE A 308 -6.13 -15.07 -14.21
CA PHE A 308 -5.60 -13.73 -13.94
C PHE A 308 -6.71 -12.67 -13.90
N ARG A 309 -7.73 -12.81 -14.75
CA ARG A 309 -8.90 -11.92 -14.73
C ARG A 309 -9.71 -12.11 -13.45
N MET A 310 -9.92 -13.36 -13.01
CA MET A 310 -10.63 -13.65 -11.76
C MET A 310 -9.93 -13.04 -10.54
N ILE A 311 -8.60 -13.14 -10.47
CA ILE A 311 -7.81 -12.47 -9.42
C ILE A 311 -7.95 -10.94 -9.53
N GLY A 312 -8.05 -10.41 -10.75
CA GLY A 312 -8.32 -9.00 -11.00
C GLY A 312 -9.69 -8.51 -10.50
N MET A 313 -10.63 -9.40 -10.22
CA MET A 313 -11.91 -9.06 -9.61
C MET A 313 -11.86 -9.03 -8.09
N MET A 314 -10.74 -9.42 -7.46
CA MET A 314 -10.58 -9.36 -6.01
C MET A 314 -10.53 -7.89 -5.55
N ASP A 315 -11.47 -7.52 -4.70
CA ASP A 315 -11.52 -6.23 -4.00
C ASP A 315 -10.97 -6.34 -2.57
N ASP A 316 -11.07 -5.25 -1.81
CA ASP A 316 -10.58 -5.13 -0.44
C ASP A 316 -11.49 -5.79 0.61
N GLY A 317 -12.64 -6.35 0.19
CA GLY A 317 -13.58 -7.09 1.01
C GLY A 317 -13.24 -8.58 1.18
N MET A 318 -13.45 -9.11 2.39
CA MET A 318 -13.12 -10.50 2.74
C MET A 318 -13.85 -11.55 1.89
N ASN A 319 -15.10 -11.30 1.53
CA ASN A 319 -15.89 -12.23 0.72
C ASN A 319 -15.34 -12.35 -0.72
N SER A 320 -14.84 -11.24 -1.27
CA SER A 320 -14.21 -11.22 -2.60
C SER A 320 -12.97 -12.11 -2.63
N ALA A 321 -12.12 -12.02 -1.61
CA ALA A 321 -10.95 -12.88 -1.46
C ALA A 321 -11.33 -14.38 -1.36
N ARG A 322 -12.38 -14.71 -0.60
CA ARG A 322 -12.85 -16.11 -0.46
C ARG A 322 -13.36 -16.68 -1.77
N LEU A 323 -14.14 -15.92 -2.53
CA LEU A 323 -14.64 -16.35 -3.85
C LEU A 323 -13.49 -16.60 -4.83
N VAL A 324 -12.46 -15.74 -4.82
CA VAL A 324 -11.26 -15.94 -5.65
C VAL A 324 -10.49 -17.18 -5.20
N MET A 325 -10.32 -17.38 -3.89
CA MET A 325 -9.70 -18.60 -3.35
C MET A 325 -10.42 -19.87 -3.80
N ASP A 326 -11.74 -19.91 -3.66
CA ASP A 326 -12.56 -21.07 -4.03
C ASP A 326 -12.53 -21.34 -5.54
N TYR A 327 -12.46 -20.29 -6.36
CA TYR A 327 -12.26 -20.42 -7.79
C TYR A 327 -10.90 -21.06 -8.10
N LEU A 328 -9.81 -20.54 -7.51
CA LEU A 328 -8.46 -21.03 -7.78
C LEU A 328 -8.26 -22.47 -7.33
N LYS A 329 -8.83 -22.88 -6.20
CA LYS A 329 -8.74 -24.26 -5.68
C LYS A 329 -9.44 -25.31 -6.55
N LYS A 330 -10.33 -24.89 -7.45
CA LYS A 330 -11.04 -25.78 -8.39
C LYS A 330 -10.29 -25.98 -9.71
N ARG A 331 -9.14 -25.32 -9.89
CA ARG A 331 -8.37 -25.32 -11.14
C ARG A 331 -7.23 -26.32 -11.14
#